data_AF-A0A7S2Q426-F1
#
_entry.id   AF-A0A7S2Q426-F1
#
_cell.length_a   1.000
_cell.length_b   1.000
_cell.length_c   1.000
_cell.angle_alpha   90.00
_cell.angle_beta   90.00
_cell.angle_gamma   90.00
#
_symmetry.space_group_name_H-M   'P 1'
#
loop_
_entity.id
_entity.type
_entity.pdbx_description
1 polymer ?
#
loop_
_entity_poly.entity_id
_entity_poly.type
_entity_poly.pdbx_seq_one_letter_code
_entity_poly.pdbx_strand_id
1 'polypeptide(L)'
;GPASDVVCPMYYGPGMILPLASGERPVILCEYSHALGNSSGSLRSYWELFWSMAPEQRNLQGGFIWEWADGAVRVPRSPLKFGPGHKSAAILAHQDDFFLGGELGYGGDFGPESGVVDAHFICDGLMSALRDPY
;
A
#
# COMPACT_ATOMS: atom_id res chain seq x y z
N GLY A 1 7.94 18.66 13.29
CA GLY A 1 8.20 20.09 13.54
C GLY A 1 8.47 20.35 15.01
N PRO A 2 8.53 21.61 15.47
CA PRO A 2 8.72 21.95 16.89
C PRO A 2 7.54 21.54 17.78
N ALA A 3 6.36 21.29 17.21
CA ALA A 3 5.14 20.93 17.92
C ALA A 3 4.80 19.42 17.85
N SER A 4 5.79 18.54 17.70
CA SER A 4 5.59 17.07 17.70
C SER A 4 6.64 16.40 18.58
N ASP A 5 6.20 15.44 19.39
CA ASP A 5 7.06 14.66 20.27
C ASP A 5 7.79 13.52 19.54
N VAL A 6 7.28 13.11 18.37
CA VAL A 6 7.81 12.02 17.54
C VAL A 6 8.27 12.54 16.19
N VAL A 7 9.38 11.98 15.68
CA VAL A 7 9.82 12.14 14.30
C VAL A 7 9.23 10.99 13.48
N CYS A 8 8.32 11.30 12.57
CA CYS A 8 7.56 10.28 11.83
C CYS A 8 7.64 10.45 10.31
N PRO A 9 8.74 10.02 9.67
CA PRO A 9 8.87 10.07 8.22
C PRO A 9 8.09 8.93 7.55
N MET A 10 7.80 9.10 6.25
CA MET A 10 7.18 8.10 5.38
C MET A 10 8.20 7.59 4.36
N TYR A 11 8.27 6.26 4.17
CA TYR A 11 9.01 5.57 3.10
C TYR A 11 10.53 5.84 3.02
N TYR A 12 11.18 6.13 4.16
CA TYR A 12 12.63 6.25 4.21
C TYR A 12 13.30 4.88 4.11
N GLY A 13 14.20 4.70 3.14
CA GLY A 13 15.00 3.49 3.02
C GLY A 13 15.99 3.31 4.20
N PRO A 14 16.48 2.09 4.48
CA PRO A 14 17.34 1.80 5.65
C PRO A 14 18.54 2.75 5.80
N GLY A 15 19.23 3.07 4.71
CA GLY A 15 20.39 3.99 4.73
C GLY A 15 20.05 5.45 5.05
N MET A 16 18.78 5.86 4.89
CA MET A 16 18.31 7.22 5.13
C MET A 16 17.80 7.43 6.56
N ILE A 17 17.58 6.35 7.32
CA ILE A 17 16.99 6.41 8.66
C ILE A 17 18.03 6.84 9.72
N LEU A 18 19.28 6.40 9.58
CA LEU A 18 20.32 6.62 10.60
C LEU A 18 20.53 8.10 10.97
N PRO A 19 20.58 9.06 10.03
CA PRO A 19 20.72 10.47 10.39
C PRO A 19 19.58 10.99 11.28
N LEU A 20 18.36 10.42 11.17
CA LEU A 20 17.21 10.83 11.98
C LEU A 20 17.32 10.37 13.44
N ALA A 21 18.05 9.30 13.70
CA ALA A 21 18.24 8.75 15.05
C ALA A 21 19.13 9.62 15.95
N SER A 22 19.86 10.58 15.36
CA SER A 22 20.80 11.46 16.08
C SER A 22 20.14 12.52 16.99
N GLY A 23 18.83 12.73 16.88
CA GLY A 23 18.09 13.69 17.70
C GLY A 23 17.69 13.15 19.08
N GLU A 24 16.98 13.96 19.87
CA GLU A 24 16.49 13.56 21.21
C GLU A 24 15.12 12.87 21.19
N ARG A 25 14.42 12.91 20.05
CA ARG A 25 13.06 12.38 19.90
C ARG A 25 13.08 10.99 19.27
N PRO A 26 12.14 10.11 19.63
CA PRO A 26 11.99 8.82 18.97
C PRO A 26 11.63 9.00 17.49
N VAL A 27 12.14 8.10 16.66
CA VAL A 27 11.83 7.98 15.24
C VAL A 27 10.97 6.75 15.05
N ILE A 28 9.76 6.94 14.51
CA ILE A 28 8.84 5.87 14.15
C ILE A 28 8.44 6.11 12.70
N LEU A 29 8.74 5.19 11.79
CA LEU A 29 8.30 5.34 10.41
C LEU A 29 6.78 5.18 10.38
N CYS A 30 6.03 6.28 10.18
CA CYS A 30 4.57 6.19 10.17
C CYS A 30 4.07 5.35 8.99
N GLU A 31 4.86 5.27 7.92
CA GLU A 31 4.67 4.39 6.78
C GLU A 31 6.05 3.89 6.30
N TYR A 32 6.21 2.59 6.14
CA TYR A 32 7.39 2.01 5.46
C TYR A 32 7.01 0.73 4.73
N SER A 33 7.86 0.28 3.79
CA SER A 33 7.66 -0.98 3.05
C SER A 33 6.27 -1.10 2.38
N HIS A 34 6.03 -0.32 1.32
CA HIS A 34 4.76 -0.32 0.58
C HIS A 34 4.42 -1.74 0.06
N ALA A 35 3.25 -2.28 0.41
CA ALA A 35 2.88 -3.69 0.18
C ALA A 35 2.18 -3.95 -1.16
N LEU A 36 1.99 -2.94 -2.01
CA LEU A 36 1.44 -3.05 -3.38
C LEU A 36 2.05 -4.18 -4.21
N GLY A 37 1.23 -5.20 -4.48
CA GLY A 37 1.59 -6.36 -5.30
C GLY A 37 2.64 -7.26 -4.63
N ASN A 38 3.52 -7.84 -5.44
CA ASN A 38 4.63 -8.65 -4.93
C ASN A 38 5.78 -7.72 -4.48
N SER A 39 5.70 -7.27 -3.23
CA SER A 39 6.54 -6.19 -2.70
C SER A 39 7.14 -6.54 -1.33
N SER A 40 7.30 -5.54 -0.46
CA SER A 40 7.84 -5.60 0.89
C SER A 40 9.19 -6.31 1.02
N GLY A 41 10.04 -6.14 -0.01
CA GLY A 41 11.45 -6.53 0.05
C GLY A 41 12.21 -5.80 1.16
N SER A 42 13.34 -6.38 1.58
CA SER A 42 14.30 -5.77 2.52
C SER A 42 13.77 -5.45 3.92
N LEU A 43 12.64 -6.03 4.36
CA LEU A 43 12.15 -5.92 5.73
C LEU A 43 13.24 -6.24 6.77
N ARG A 44 14.06 -7.26 6.49
CA ARG A 44 15.20 -7.63 7.35
C ARG A 44 16.12 -6.44 7.64
N SER A 45 16.46 -5.63 6.65
CA SER A 45 17.37 -4.49 6.83
C SER A 45 16.77 -3.39 7.70
N TYR A 46 15.46 -3.19 7.65
CA TYR A 46 14.77 -2.30 8.59
C TYR A 46 14.83 -2.85 10.02
N TRP A 47 14.53 -4.15 10.17
CA TRP A 47 14.53 -4.80 11.49
C TRP A 47 15.91 -4.88 12.13
N GLU A 48 16.97 -5.08 11.34
CA GLU A 48 18.36 -4.99 11.84
C GLU A 48 18.68 -3.62 12.43
N LEU A 49 18.11 -2.54 11.89
CA LEU A 49 18.23 -1.19 12.45
C LEU A 49 17.37 -1.01 13.72
N PHE A 50 16.10 -1.42 13.66
CA PHE A 50 15.16 -1.26 14.78
C PHE A 50 15.55 -2.08 16.01
N TRP A 51 16.17 -3.24 15.81
CA TRP A 51 16.55 -4.15 16.89
C TRP A 51 17.98 -3.95 17.39
N SER A 52 18.73 -3.03 16.79
CA SER A 52 20.10 -2.77 17.18
C SER A 52 20.18 -2.13 18.57
N MET A 53 21.20 -2.53 19.32
CA MET A 53 21.52 -1.94 20.63
C MET A 53 22.60 -0.84 20.52
N ALA A 54 23.01 -0.47 19.31
CA ALA A 54 24.02 0.57 19.11
C ALA A 54 23.49 1.94 19.58
N PRO A 55 24.29 2.76 20.28
CA PRO A 55 23.87 4.05 20.80
C PRO A 55 23.26 4.98 19.73
N GLU A 56 23.83 4.98 18.53
CA GLU A 56 23.40 5.79 17.38
C GLU A 56 22.04 5.37 16.78
N GLN A 57 21.51 4.21 17.15
CA GLN A 57 20.23 3.66 16.67
C GLN A 57 19.17 3.59 17.78
N ARG A 58 19.52 3.95 19.02
CA ARG A 58 18.67 3.83 20.22
C ARG A 58 17.31 4.53 20.08
N ASN A 59 17.21 5.57 19.25
CA ASN A 59 15.97 6.33 19.05
C ASN A 59 15.08 5.75 17.95
N LEU A 60 15.50 4.72 17.22
CA LEU A 60 14.68 4.04 16.23
C LEU A 60 13.72 3.08 16.94
N GLN A 61 12.41 3.31 16.80
CA GLN A 61 11.38 2.53 17.51
C GLN A 61 10.43 1.79 16.57
N GLY A 62 10.89 1.46 15.36
CA GLY A 62 10.13 0.70 14.38
C GLY A 62 9.32 1.57 13.44
N GLY A 63 8.20 1.02 12.97
CA GLY A 63 7.29 1.68 12.04
C GLY A 63 6.07 0.84 11.70
N PHE A 64 5.22 1.36 10.83
CA PHE A 64 4.00 0.71 10.36
C PHE A 64 4.09 0.42 8.86
N ILE A 65 3.88 -0.85 8.50
CA ILE A 65 3.83 -1.24 7.08
C ILE A 65 2.59 -0.62 6.43
N TRP A 66 2.74 -0.07 5.23
CA TRP A 66 1.64 0.45 4.44
C TRP A 66 1.25 -0.56 3.33
N GLU A 67 0.07 -1.17 3.31
CA GLU A 67 -1.01 -1.10 4.29
C GLU A 67 -1.51 -2.49 4.74
N TRP A 68 -2.56 -2.51 5.57
CA TRP A 68 -3.05 -3.76 6.17
C TRP A 68 -3.70 -4.67 5.14
N ALA A 69 -4.59 -4.14 4.30
CA ALA A 69 -5.37 -4.94 3.38
C ALA A 69 -5.95 -4.10 2.26
N ASP A 70 -6.01 -4.65 1.05
CA ASP A 70 -6.49 -3.92 -0.12
C ASP A 70 -7.88 -3.31 0.09
N GLY A 71 -8.07 -2.11 -0.45
CA GLY A 71 -9.34 -1.39 -0.48
C GLY A 71 -10.20 -1.66 -1.72
N ALA A 72 -9.89 -2.69 -2.51
CA ALA A 72 -10.75 -3.11 -3.63
C ALA A 72 -12.15 -3.52 -3.15
N VAL A 73 -13.18 -3.25 -3.94
CA VAL A 73 -14.58 -3.51 -3.55
C VAL A 73 -15.23 -4.57 -4.42
N ARG A 74 -16.16 -5.32 -3.84
CA ARG A 74 -16.89 -6.35 -4.57
C ARG A 74 -17.70 -5.73 -5.72
N VAL A 75 -17.49 -6.24 -6.93
CA VAL A 75 -18.27 -5.90 -8.12
C VAL A 75 -19.13 -7.10 -8.54
N PRO A 76 -20.33 -6.88 -9.12
CA PRO A 76 -21.10 -7.99 -9.67
C PRO A 76 -20.30 -8.72 -10.76
N ARG A 77 -20.31 -10.07 -10.75
CA ARG A 77 -19.67 -10.91 -11.79
C ARG A 77 -20.13 -10.59 -13.21
N SER A 78 -21.29 -9.95 -13.37
CA SER A 78 -21.67 -9.30 -14.63
C SER A 78 -21.17 -7.86 -14.58
N PRO A 79 -20.18 -7.49 -15.39
CA PRO A 79 -19.72 -6.12 -15.43
C PRO A 79 -20.86 -5.15 -15.76
N LEU A 80 -20.74 -3.92 -15.24
CA LEU A 80 -21.66 -2.83 -15.57
C LEU A 80 -21.74 -2.69 -17.10
N LYS A 81 -22.95 -2.84 -17.65
CA LYS A 81 -23.23 -2.63 -19.08
C LYS A 81 -23.31 -1.13 -19.32
N PHE A 82 -22.25 -0.51 -19.84
CA PHE A 82 -22.34 0.86 -20.35
C PHE A 82 -23.22 0.90 -21.61
N GLY A 83 -23.93 2.02 -21.79
CA GLY A 83 -25.13 2.18 -22.61
C GLY A 83 -25.05 1.81 -24.12
N PRO A 84 -26.15 2.03 -24.87
CA PRO A 84 -26.39 1.42 -26.18
C PRO A 84 -25.26 1.75 -27.17
N GLY A 85 -24.51 0.72 -27.58
CA GLY A 85 -23.34 0.83 -28.47
C GLY A 85 -22.04 0.28 -27.89
N HIS A 86 -21.95 0.08 -26.56
CA HIS A 86 -20.75 -0.43 -25.92
C HIS A 86 -20.81 -1.96 -25.84
N LYS A 87 -20.02 -2.60 -26.70
CA LYS A 87 -19.83 -4.05 -26.67
C LYS A 87 -19.30 -4.45 -25.30
N SER A 88 -20.00 -5.38 -24.67
CA SER A 88 -19.57 -6.24 -23.56
C SER A 88 -18.25 -7.00 -23.80
N ALA A 89 -17.54 -6.70 -24.88
CA ALA A 89 -16.28 -7.32 -25.28
C ALA A 89 -15.06 -6.70 -24.60
N ALA A 90 -15.09 -5.43 -24.21
CA ALA A 90 -13.95 -4.82 -23.51
C ALA A 90 -13.75 -5.47 -22.13
N ILE A 91 -14.82 -5.70 -21.37
CA ILE A 91 -14.68 -6.26 -20.03
C ILE A 91 -14.44 -7.79 -20.06
N LEU A 92 -14.95 -8.50 -21.07
CA LEU A 92 -14.59 -9.91 -21.30
C LEU A 92 -13.14 -10.06 -21.80
N ALA A 93 -12.56 -9.05 -22.46
CA ALA A 93 -11.16 -9.05 -22.87
C ALA A 93 -10.18 -8.71 -21.71
N HIS A 94 -10.72 -8.22 -20.59
CA HIS A 94 -9.96 -7.73 -19.42
C HIS A 94 -10.29 -8.52 -18.13
N GLN A 95 -10.81 -9.75 -18.23
CA GLN A 95 -10.99 -10.62 -17.04
C GLN A 95 -9.67 -10.87 -16.31
N ASP A 96 -8.54 -10.80 -17.02
CA ASP A 96 -7.19 -10.88 -16.46
C ASP A 96 -6.71 -9.57 -15.81
N ASP A 97 -7.40 -8.44 -16.04
CA ASP A 97 -7.07 -7.12 -15.45
C ASP A 97 -7.91 -6.78 -14.22
N PHE A 98 -8.94 -7.59 -13.89
CA PHE A 98 -9.60 -7.50 -12.58
C PHE A 98 -8.74 -8.12 -11.49
N PHE A 99 -8.72 -7.46 -10.34
CA PHE A 99 -8.09 -8.02 -9.16
C PHE A 99 -8.84 -9.29 -8.71
N LEU A 100 -8.11 -10.39 -8.49
CA LEU A 100 -8.66 -11.69 -8.03
C LEU A 100 -9.83 -12.24 -8.88
N GLY A 101 -9.73 -12.21 -10.22
CA GLY A 101 -10.59 -13.01 -11.09
C GLY A 101 -12.01 -12.48 -11.31
N GLY A 102 -12.19 -11.14 -11.27
CA GLY A 102 -13.44 -10.49 -11.69
C GLY A 102 -14.49 -10.27 -10.60
N GLU A 103 -14.14 -10.46 -9.33
CA GLU A 103 -15.05 -10.23 -8.20
C GLU A 103 -14.75 -8.94 -7.43
N LEU A 104 -13.55 -8.38 -7.58
CA LEU A 104 -13.11 -7.16 -6.92
C LEU A 104 -12.67 -6.13 -7.95
N GLY A 105 -13.22 -4.92 -7.84
CA GLY A 105 -12.87 -3.78 -8.69
C GLY A 105 -12.10 -2.71 -7.94
N TYR A 106 -11.29 -1.97 -8.67
CA TYR A 106 -10.51 -0.81 -8.22
C TYR A 106 -10.78 0.41 -9.12
N GLY A 107 -10.01 1.49 -8.97
CA GLY A 107 -10.19 2.72 -9.75
C GLY A 107 -10.22 2.43 -11.26
N GLY A 108 -11.35 2.72 -11.92
CA GLY A 108 -11.54 2.47 -13.36
C GLY A 108 -12.62 1.42 -13.66
N ASP A 109 -12.97 0.57 -12.69
CA ASP A 109 -13.98 -0.50 -12.88
C ASP A 109 -15.43 -0.02 -12.68
N PHE A 110 -15.62 1.22 -12.22
CA PHE A 110 -16.92 1.79 -11.85
C PHE A 110 -17.54 2.71 -12.91
N GLY A 111 -16.97 2.73 -14.12
CA GLY A 111 -17.53 3.44 -15.26
C GLY A 111 -16.96 4.81 -15.56
N PRO A 112 -17.36 5.41 -16.69
CA PRO A 112 -16.77 6.64 -17.21
C PRO A 112 -17.03 7.87 -16.31
N GLU A 113 -18.07 7.83 -15.47
CA GLU A 113 -18.34 8.85 -14.46
C GLU A 113 -17.25 8.94 -13.37
N SER A 114 -16.42 7.91 -13.21
CA SER A 114 -15.33 7.87 -12.24
C SER A 114 -14.24 8.92 -12.53
N GLY A 115 -14.20 9.46 -13.75
CA GLY A 115 -13.21 10.47 -14.15
C GLY A 115 -11.79 9.91 -14.17
N VAL A 116 -10.82 10.71 -13.70
CA VAL A 116 -9.42 10.30 -13.56
C VAL A 116 -9.29 9.45 -12.30
N VAL A 117 -8.61 8.30 -12.44
CA VAL A 117 -8.47 7.31 -11.37
C VAL A 117 -7.00 6.89 -11.22
N ASP A 118 -6.58 6.60 -9.99
CA ASP A 118 -5.23 6.10 -9.67
C ASP A 118 -5.12 4.56 -9.77
N ALA A 119 -6.03 3.95 -10.55
CA ALA A 119 -6.06 2.53 -10.88
C ALA A 119 -5.97 1.61 -9.64
N HIS A 120 -4.98 0.72 -9.64
CA HIS A 120 -4.76 -0.32 -8.64
C HIS A 120 -3.99 0.16 -7.41
N PHE A 121 -3.77 1.48 -7.24
CA PHE A 121 -3.05 2.00 -6.06
C PHE A 121 -3.76 1.73 -4.73
N ILE A 122 -5.05 1.37 -4.78
CA ILE A 122 -5.85 0.91 -3.62
C ILE A 122 -5.64 -0.58 -3.28
N CYS A 123 -4.81 -1.29 -4.05
CA CYS A 123 -4.47 -2.70 -3.85
C CYS A 123 -3.05 -2.83 -3.27
N ASP A 124 -2.81 -2.13 -2.17
CA ASP A 124 -1.52 -1.95 -1.49
C ASP A 124 -1.41 -2.64 -0.13
N GLY A 125 -2.21 -3.69 0.10
CA GLY A 125 -2.28 -4.40 1.36
C GLY A 125 -1.36 -5.62 1.49
N LEU A 126 -1.00 -5.94 2.74
CA LEU A 126 -0.44 -7.26 3.14
C LEU A 126 -1.47 -8.41 3.03
N MET A 127 -2.74 -8.06 2.88
CA MET A 127 -3.85 -9.00 2.73
C MET A 127 -4.78 -8.53 1.62
N SER A 128 -5.56 -9.47 1.09
CA SER A 128 -6.60 -9.17 0.13
C SER A 128 -7.72 -8.32 0.72
N ALA A 129 -8.55 -7.76 -0.17
CA ALA A 129 -9.79 -7.10 0.21
C ALA A 129 -10.74 -8.01 1.01
N LEU A 130 -10.59 -9.34 0.87
CA LEU A 130 -11.36 -10.35 1.62
C LEU A 130 -10.68 -10.78 2.92
N ARG A 131 -9.52 -10.20 3.25
CA ARG A 131 -8.70 -10.48 4.43
C ARG A 131 -8.01 -11.85 4.40
N ASP A 132 -7.77 -12.37 3.19
CA ASP A 132 -6.88 -13.50 2.97
C ASP A 132 -5.44 -12.97 2.91
N PRO A 133 -4.47 -13.57 3.63
CA PRO A 133 -3.07 -13.16 3.55
C PRO A 133 -2.47 -13.50 2.18
N TYR A 134 -1.56 -12.65 1.71
CA TYR A 134 -0.75 -12.89 0.50
C TYR A 134 0.46 -13.77 0.74
#